data_AF-A0A3D8YVE6-F1
#
_entry.id   AF-A0A3D8YVE6-F1
#
_cell.length_a   1.000
_cell.length_b   1.000
_cell.length_c   1.000
_cell.angle_alpha   90.00
_cell.angle_beta   90.00
_cell.angle_gamma   90.00
#
_symmetry.space_group_name_H-M   'P 1'
#
loop_
_entity.id
_entity.type
_entity.pdbx_description
1 polymer ?
#
loop_
_entity_poly.entity_id
_entity_poly.type
_entity_poly.pdbx_seq_one_letter_code
_entity_poly.pdbx_strand_id
1 'polypeptide(L)' 'MNKNSRIERQKQVEFAVGMAAIDGGKPSVFTKNLLNQYEEGQVSSSQLKQAIVEKYTRAAQ' A
#
# COMPACT_ATOMS: atom_id res chain seq x y z
N MET A 1 -1.69 15.99 10.89
CA MET A 1 -1.72 15.40 9.54
C MET A 1 -2.57 16.27 8.63
N ASN A 2 -2.05 16.64 7.45
CA ASN A 2 -2.77 17.48 6.49
C ASN A 2 -3.86 16.65 5.78
N LYS A 3 -5.14 17.02 5.91
CA LYS A 3 -6.27 16.32 5.29
C LYS A 3 -6.09 16.14 3.77
N ASN A 4 -5.50 17.13 3.09
CA ASN A 4 -5.24 17.06 1.66
C ASN A 4 -4.25 15.94 1.32
N SER A 5 -3.21 15.76 2.14
CA SER A 5 -2.23 14.70 1.94
C SER A 5 -2.81 13.29 2.15
N ARG A 6 -3.81 13.12 3.02
CA ARG A 6 -4.49 11.83 3.21
C ARG A 6 -5.35 11.49 1.99
N ILE A 7 -6.10 12.46 1.47
CA ILE A 7 -6.95 12.29 0.28
C ILE A 7 -6.10 11.91 -0.93
N GLU A 8 -4.95 12.56 -1.12
CA GLU A 8 -4.03 12.21 -2.21
C GLU A 8 -3.51 10.77 -2.09
N ARG A 9 -3.11 10.35 -0.88
CA ARG A 9 -2.65 8.97 -0.64
C ARG A 9 -3.76 7.95 -0.87
N GLN A 10 -4.99 8.23 -0.42
CA GLN A 10 -6.15 7.38 -0.67
C GLN A 10 -6.42 7.20 -2.16
N LYS A 11 -6.40 8.29 -2.95
CA LYS A 11 -6.57 8.21 -4.41
C LYS A 11 -5.50 7.34 -5.07
N GLN A 12 -4.24 7.46 -4.62
CA GLN A 12 -3.14 6.62 -5.12
C GLN A 12 -3.36 5.14 -4.80
N VAL A 13 -3.82 4.83 -3.58
CA VAL A 13 -4.12 3.46 -3.16
C VAL A 13 -5.29 2.88 -3.95
N GLU A 14 -6.41 3.59 -4.04
CA GLU A 14 -7.58 3.16 -4.80
C GLU A 14 -7.23 2.91 -6.27
N PHE A 15 -6.43 3.79 -6.87
CA PHE A 15 -5.95 3.60 -8.24
C PHE A 15 -5.09 2.33 -8.39
N ALA A 16 -4.11 2.12 -7.52
CA ALA A 16 -3.23 0.95 -7.59
C ALA A 16 -3.99 -0.36 -7.34
N VAL A 17 -4.94 -0.37 -6.39
CA VAL A 17 -5.80 -1.53 -6.12
C VAL A 17 -6.73 -1.80 -7.30
N GLY A 18 -7.28 -0.75 -7.91
CA GLY A 18 -8.12 -0.87 -9.11
C GLY A 18 -7.35 -1.46 -10.30
N MET A 19 -6.14 -0.95 -10.56
CA MET A 19 -5.26 -1.50 -11.60
C MET A 19 -4.95 -2.98 -11.35
N ALA A 20 -4.58 -3.35 -10.12
CA ALA A 20 -4.32 -4.74 -9.78
C ALA A 20 -5.56 -5.64 -9.95
N ALA A 21 -6.76 -5.12 -9.65
CA ALA A 21 -8.00 -5.86 -9.78
C ALA A 21 -8.39 -6.15 -11.24
N ILE A 22 -8.04 -5.26 -12.18
CA ILE A 22 -8.21 -5.50 -13.63
C ILE A 22 -7.43 -6.76 -14.04
N ASP A 23 -6.23 -6.94 -13.49
CA ASP A 23 -5.39 -8.12 -13.73
C ASP A 23 -5.78 -9.35 -12.87
N GLY A 24 -6.92 -9.29 -12.16
CA GLY A 24 -7.39 -10.35 -11.28
C GLY A 24 -6.69 -10.42 -9.91
N GLY A 25 -5.79 -9.48 -9.63
CA GLY A 25 -5.07 -9.37 -8.37
C GLY A 25 -5.93 -8.81 -7.24
N LYS A 26 -5.67 -9.26 -6.01
CA LYS A 26 -6.28 -8.69 -4.79
C LYS A 26 -5.22 -8.50 -3.71
N PRO A 27 -5.17 -7.36 -3.02
CA PRO A 27 -4.22 -7.16 -1.95
C PRO A 27 -4.44 -8.17 -0.82
N SER A 28 -3.35 -8.75 -0.30
CA SER A 28 -3.39 -9.61 0.88
C SER A 28 -3.81 -8.81 2.13
N VAL A 29 -4.18 -9.50 3.22
CA VAL A 29 -4.48 -8.83 4.51
C VAL A 29 -3.30 -7.96 4.98
N PHE A 30 -2.08 -8.47 4.84
CA PHE A 30 -0.86 -7.71 5.13
C PHE A 30 -0.78 -6.43 4.29
N THR A 31 -0.97 -6.55 2.98
CA THR A 31 -0.90 -5.42 2.05
C THR A 31 -1.99 -4.39 2.35
N LYS A 32 -3.23 -4.82 2.64
CA LYS A 32 -4.34 -3.91 3.01
C LYS A 32 -4.01 -3.09 4.25
N ASN A 33 -3.52 -3.75 5.30
CA ASN A 33 -3.15 -3.06 6.54
C ASN A 33 -2.03 -2.04 6.30
N LEU A 34 -1.03 -2.42 5.51
CA LEU A 34 0.09 -1.54 5.19
C LEU A 34 -0.32 -0.33 4.32
N LEU A 35 -1.26 -0.52 3.39
CA LEU A 35 -1.83 0.58 2.61
C LEU A 35 -2.63 1.54 3.49
N ASN A 36 -3.42 1.04 4.45
CA ASN A 36 -4.15 1.89 5.40
C ASN A 36 -3.18 2.75 6.25
N GLN A 37 -2.08 2.17 6.73
CA GLN A 37 -1.04 2.91 7.45
C GLN A 37 -0.41 4.01 6.57
N TYR A 38 -0.22 3.73 5.27
CA TYR A 38 0.28 4.72 4.31
C TYR A 38 -0.73 5.86 4.11
N GLU A 39 -2.01 5.55 3.92
CA GLU A 39 -3.07 6.56 3.79
C GLU A 39 -3.13 7.48 5.01
N GLU A 40 -3.12 6.90 6.21
CA GLU A 40 -3.09 7.63 7.46
C GLU A 40 -1.80 8.46 7.59
N GLY A 41 -0.72 8.10 6.91
CA GLY A 41 0.57 8.78 6.98
C GLY A 41 1.43 8.31 8.15
N GLN A 42 1.15 7.11 8.66
CA GLN A 42 1.95 6.42 9.67
C GLN A 42 3.23 5.84 9.07
N VAL A 43 3.21 5.52 7.77
CA VAL A 43 4.38 5.08 7.00
C VAL A 43 4.56 5.94 5.76
N SER A 44 5.81 6.19 5.40
CA SER A 44 6.18 6.86 4.15
C SER A 44 6.13 5.90 2.96
N SER A 45 6.17 6.44 1.73
CA SER A 45 6.24 5.63 0.51
C SER A 45 7.48 4.71 0.49
N SER A 46 8.62 5.18 1.04
CA SER A 46 9.84 4.38 1.14
C SER A 46 9.67 3.19 2.10
N GLN A 47 9.08 3.43 3.27
CA GLN A 47 8.80 2.38 4.26
C GLN A 47 7.76 1.37 3.74
N LEU A 48 6.72 1.86 3.06
CA LEU A 48 5.73 1.01 2.37
C LEU A 48 6.41 0.06 1.38
N LYS A 49 7.26 0.58 0.49
CA LYS A 49 7.99 -0.23 -0.50
C LYS A 49 8.92 -1.24 0.15
N GLN A 50 9.68 -0.80 1.16
CA GLN A 50 10.61 -1.67 1.88
C GLN A 50 9.85 -2.82 2.57
N ALA A 51 8.75 -2.54 3.26
CA ALA A 51 7.97 -3.58 3.94
C ALA A 51 7.34 -4.59 2.97
N ILE A 52 6.94 -4.16 1.76
CA ILE A 52 6.49 -5.09 0.70
C ILE A 52 7.65 -5.98 0.24
N VAL A 53 8.80 -5.39 -0.10
CA VAL A 53 9.99 -6.15 -0.53
C VAL A 53 10.39 -7.16 0.56
N GLU A 54 10.51 -6.73 1.81
CA GLU A 54 10.88 -7.61 2.91
C GLU A 54 9.89 -8.77 3.08
N LYS A 55 8.57 -8.52 2.98
CA LYS A 55 7.55 -9.57 3.14
C LYS A 55 7.63 -10.64 2.05
N TYR A 56 7.83 -10.24 0.80
CA TYR A 56 7.74 -11.14 -0.35
C TYR A 56 9.10 -11.66 -0.83
N THR A 57 10.20 -10.99 -0.51
CA THR A 57 11.56 -11.49 -0.77
C THR A 57 12.02 -12.47 0.31
N ARG A 58 11.65 -12.28 1.59
CA ARG A 58 11.92 -13.29 2.64
C ARG A 58 11.09 -14.56 2.50
N ALA A 59 9.94 -14.50 1.82
CA ALA A 59 9.11 -15.67 1.57
C ALA A 59 9.66 -16.60 0.46
N ALA A 60 10.72 -16.19 -0.23
CA ALA A 60 11.34 -16.92 -1.33
C ALA A 60 12.68 -17.60 -0.94
N GLN A 61 13.06 -17.58 0.33
CA GLN A 61 14.24 -18.29 0.86
C GLN A 61 13.84 -19.58 1.58
#